data_AF-A0A8T3NZ76-F1
#
_entry.id   AF-A0A8T3NZ76-F1
#
_cell.length_a   1.000
_cell.length_b   1.000
_cell.length_c   1.000
_cell.angle_alpha   90.00
_cell.angle_beta   90.00
_cell.angle_gamma   90.00
#
_symmetry.space_group_name_H-M   'P 1'
#
loop_
_entity.id
_entity.type
_entity.pdbx_description
1 polymer ?
#
loop_
_entity_poly.entity_id
_entity_poly.type
_entity_poly.pdbx_seq_one_letter_code
_entity_poly.pdbx_strand_id
1 'polypeptide(L)'
;MKLRFALYGAWLAGLSLFIGVTVYQGLGDVLRVLGEAGWGLAWITVFHLAPLLLDVLGWRALLPRGHGQSLSELVWIRWLGESVNSLFPVAQVGGDLLRVRLLRRGGMSGVPAGASVIVDLTAGMVTLIAFALMGVVLLLWHAGSSDAAAELLIGIAVFGVIAGSFVIAQRAGVFLVLARGLERLAQGGGWQSITGGVVALDREVVALYRDRYAIWSACGWRLAGWVLGAGEVWLALWFLGHPVGLVEALILESLGQAIRSAAFAVPGALGVQESGFILLGGLLGVPPTVALALSLAKRVRELALGLPGILAWQFVEGRHSWRRRIMES
;
A
#
# COMPACT_ATOMS: atom_id res chain seq x y z
N MET A 1 16.46 7.17 20.51
CA MET A 1 16.97 5.81 20.85
C MET A 1 15.85 4.79 21.04
N LYS A 2 14.85 5.02 21.90
CA LYS A 2 13.74 4.08 22.20
C LYS A 2 12.95 3.58 20.96
N LEU A 3 12.68 4.46 19.99
CA LEU A 3 11.97 4.09 18.76
C LEU A 3 12.73 3.08 17.88
N ARG A 4 14.06 3.20 17.80
CA ARG A 4 14.88 2.25 17.02
C ARG A 4 14.87 0.87 17.66
N PHE A 5 14.96 0.79 18.99
CA PHE A 5 14.86 -0.48 19.71
C PHE A 5 13.47 -1.13 19.57
N ALA A 6 12.39 -0.35 19.63
CA ALA A 6 11.04 -0.87 19.38
C ALA A 6 10.90 -1.43 17.96
N LEU A 7 11.45 -0.75 16.95
CA LEU A 7 11.45 -1.21 15.56
C LEU A 7 12.27 -2.50 15.38
N TYR A 8 13.46 -2.59 15.98
CA TYR A 8 14.26 -3.82 15.95
C TYR A 8 13.57 -4.98 16.67
N GLY A 9 12.92 -4.72 17.81
CA GLY A 9 12.14 -5.72 18.54
C GLY A 9 10.96 -6.25 17.71
N ALA A 10 10.19 -5.36 17.09
CA ALA A 10 9.08 -5.73 16.20
C ALA A 10 9.58 -6.54 14.98
N TRP A 11 10.71 -6.15 14.40
CA TRP A 11 11.32 -6.88 13.28
C TRP A 11 11.79 -8.28 13.68
N LEU A 12 12.50 -8.41 14.80
CA LEU A 12 12.93 -9.71 15.33
C LEU A 12 11.75 -10.60 15.68
N ALA A 13 10.69 -10.05 16.28
CA ALA A 13 9.48 -10.80 16.58
C ALA A 13 8.79 -11.29 15.30
N GLY A 14 8.63 -10.42 14.29
CA GLY A 14 8.05 -10.80 12.99
C GLY A 14 8.88 -11.83 12.25
N LEU A 15 10.21 -11.68 12.25
CA LEU A 15 11.13 -12.65 11.65
C LEU A 15 11.08 -14.00 12.40
N SER A 16 11.03 -13.98 13.73
CA SER A 16 10.93 -15.21 14.53
C SER A 16 9.60 -15.92 14.28
N LEU A 17 8.50 -15.17 14.15
CA LEU A 17 7.19 -15.71 13.79
C LEU A 17 7.23 -16.32 12.38
N PHE A 18 7.82 -15.63 11.40
CA PHE A 18 7.98 -16.14 10.04
C PHE A 18 8.77 -17.46 10.00
N ILE A 19 9.94 -17.48 10.64
CA ILE A 19 10.80 -18.68 10.71
C ILE A 19 10.06 -19.80 11.46
N GLY A 20 9.46 -19.51 12.61
CA GLY A 20 8.74 -20.48 13.42
C GLY A 20 7.58 -21.13 12.66
N VAL A 21 6.75 -20.33 12.00
CA VAL A 21 5.63 -20.83 11.18
C VAL A 21 6.13 -21.63 9.99
N THR A 22 7.17 -21.17 9.30
CA THR A 22 7.72 -21.87 8.12
C THR A 22 8.37 -23.20 8.48
N VAL A 23 9.09 -23.26 9.59
CA VAL A 23 9.70 -24.49 10.11
C VAL A 23 8.62 -25.46 10.59
N TYR A 24 7.61 -24.95 11.32
CA TYR A 24 6.49 -25.75 11.81
C TYR A 24 5.69 -26.41 10.69
N GLN A 25 5.43 -25.67 9.60
CA GLN A 25 4.69 -26.18 8.44
C GLN A 25 5.54 -27.02 7.48
N GLY A 26 6.85 -27.15 7.72
CA GLY A 26 7.78 -27.85 6.84
C GLY A 26 8.17 -27.01 5.62
N LEU A 27 9.34 -26.37 5.68
CA LEU A 27 9.89 -25.57 4.57
C LEU A 27 9.90 -26.33 3.23
N GLY A 28 10.22 -27.63 3.26
CA GLY A 28 10.27 -28.47 2.07
C GLY A 28 8.92 -28.59 1.36
N ASP A 29 7.83 -28.74 2.11
CA ASP A 29 6.49 -28.84 1.55
C ASP A 29 6.00 -27.51 0.99
N VAL A 30 6.27 -26.41 1.71
CA VAL A 30 5.94 -25.06 1.22
C VAL A 30 6.70 -24.73 -0.07
N LEU A 31 8.00 -25.04 -0.15
CA LEU A 31 8.80 -24.83 -1.35
C LEU A 31 8.38 -25.74 -2.50
N ARG A 32 7.93 -26.97 -2.22
CA ARG A 32 7.37 -27.87 -3.22
C ARG A 32 6.09 -27.31 -3.83
N VAL A 33 5.13 -26.90 -3.00
CA VAL A 33 3.88 -26.26 -3.46
C VAL A 33 4.17 -24.96 -4.21
N LEU A 34 5.10 -24.13 -3.73
CA LEU A 34 5.54 -22.94 -4.47
C LEU A 34 6.19 -23.29 -5.82
N GLY A 35 6.91 -24.41 -5.87
CA GLY A 35 7.51 -24.95 -7.10
C GLY A 35 6.48 -25.39 -8.14
N GLU A 36 5.30 -25.84 -7.71
CA GLU A 36 4.18 -26.20 -8.60
C GLU A 36 3.69 -25.00 -9.41
N ALA A 37 3.76 -23.79 -8.84
CA ALA A 37 3.40 -22.57 -9.55
C ALA A 37 4.31 -22.32 -10.77
N GLY A 38 5.59 -22.69 -10.71
CA GLY A 38 6.54 -22.58 -11.82
C GLY A 38 6.49 -21.23 -12.56
N TRP A 39 6.25 -21.26 -13.87
CA TRP A 39 6.08 -20.06 -14.71
C TRP A 39 4.82 -19.22 -14.37
N GLY A 40 3.88 -19.78 -13.61
CA GLY A 40 2.75 -19.05 -13.05
C GLY A 40 3.17 -17.84 -12.21
N LEU A 41 4.32 -17.90 -11.52
CA LEU A 41 4.87 -16.76 -10.80
C LEU A 41 5.18 -15.56 -11.72
N ALA A 42 5.61 -15.80 -12.96
CA ALA A 42 5.81 -14.74 -13.94
C ALA A 42 4.48 -14.12 -14.39
N TRP A 43 3.44 -14.94 -14.58
CA TRP A 43 2.10 -14.45 -14.91
C TRP A 43 1.48 -13.62 -13.79
N ILE A 44 1.61 -14.06 -12.54
CA ILE A 44 1.19 -13.31 -11.34
C ILE A 44 1.91 -11.94 -11.31
N THR A 45 3.20 -11.93 -11.65
CA THR A 45 4.02 -10.72 -11.71
C THR A 45 3.54 -9.75 -12.81
N VAL A 46 3.26 -10.25 -14.01
CA VAL A 46 2.74 -9.44 -15.12
C VAL A 46 1.33 -8.93 -14.81
N PHE A 47 0.48 -9.76 -14.21
CA PHE A 47 -0.89 -9.41 -13.86
C PHE A 47 -0.94 -8.21 -12.90
N HIS A 48 0.00 -8.13 -11.96
CA HIS A 48 0.11 -7.02 -11.01
C HIS A 48 0.30 -5.64 -11.68
N LEU A 49 0.76 -5.58 -12.94
CA LEU A 49 0.82 -4.34 -13.70
C LEU A 49 -0.56 -3.74 -13.96
N ALA A 50 -1.63 -4.54 -14.01
CA ALA A 50 -2.97 -4.03 -14.25
C ALA A 50 -3.55 -3.27 -13.04
N PRO A 51 -3.52 -3.80 -11.79
CA PRO A 51 -3.82 -3.00 -10.59
C PRO A 51 -2.97 -1.74 -10.47
N LEU A 52 -1.66 -1.83 -10.75
CA LEU A 52 -0.76 -0.67 -10.77
C LEU A 52 -1.24 0.42 -11.75
N LEU A 53 -1.70 0.04 -12.94
CA LEU A 53 -2.23 0.99 -13.92
C LEU A 53 -3.51 1.67 -13.41
N LEU A 54 -4.41 0.93 -12.77
CA LEU A 54 -5.63 1.49 -12.18
C LEU A 54 -5.30 2.50 -11.07
N ASP A 55 -4.34 2.18 -10.21
CA ASP A 55 -3.82 3.10 -9.19
C ASP A 55 -3.28 4.39 -9.81
N VAL A 56 -2.56 4.29 -10.92
CA VAL A 56 -2.03 5.45 -11.65
C VAL A 56 -3.16 6.31 -12.24
N LEU A 57 -4.19 5.69 -12.81
CA LEU A 57 -5.36 6.43 -13.32
C LEU A 57 -6.09 7.16 -12.20
N GLY A 58 -6.23 6.53 -11.03
CA GLY A 58 -6.79 7.16 -9.84
C GLY A 58 -5.95 8.35 -9.36
N TRP A 59 -4.64 8.18 -9.26
CA TRP A 59 -3.74 9.26 -8.86
C TRP A 59 -3.68 10.40 -9.87
N ARG A 60 -3.72 10.09 -11.18
CA ARG A 60 -3.74 11.09 -12.24
C ARG A 60 -4.93 12.05 -12.12
N ALA A 61 -6.09 11.57 -11.66
CA ALA A 61 -7.26 12.41 -11.43
C ALA A 61 -7.03 13.46 -10.32
N LEU A 62 -6.05 13.25 -9.44
CA LEU A 62 -5.68 14.16 -8.34
C LEU A 62 -4.58 15.15 -8.72
N LEU A 63 -3.99 15.02 -9.91
CA LEU A 63 -2.99 15.96 -10.39
C LEU A 63 -3.66 17.22 -10.98
N PRO A 64 -3.03 18.40 -10.88
CA PRO A 64 -3.55 19.61 -11.48
C PRO A 64 -3.82 19.46 -12.98
N ARG A 65 -4.88 20.09 -13.49
CA ARG A 65 -5.15 20.12 -14.94
C ARG A 65 -3.95 20.74 -15.66
N GLY A 66 -3.52 20.10 -16.76
CA GLY A 66 -2.36 20.56 -17.52
C GLY A 66 -1.01 20.25 -16.87
N HIS A 67 -0.92 19.25 -15.98
CA HIS A 67 0.33 18.83 -15.31
C HIS A 67 1.48 18.40 -16.24
N GLY A 68 1.26 18.27 -17.55
CA GLY A 68 2.30 17.96 -18.55
C GLY A 68 2.82 16.52 -18.55
N GLN A 69 2.69 15.79 -17.43
CA GLN A 69 3.14 14.40 -17.33
C GLN A 69 2.33 13.45 -18.22
N SER A 70 3.03 12.59 -18.95
CA SER A 70 2.47 11.47 -19.70
C SER A 70 2.02 10.33 -18.77
N LEU A 71 1.13 9.45 -19.26
CA LEU A 71 0.70 8.29 -18.48
C LEU A 71 1.88 7.37 -18.13
N SER A 72 2.81 7.15 -19.07
CA SER A 72 4.01 6.34 -18.86
C SER A 72 4.91 6.89 -17.75
N GLU A 73 5.07 8.21 -17.67
CA GLU A 73 5.85 8.84 -16.59
C GLU A 73 5.17 8.61 -15.24
N LEU A 74 3.85 8.73 -15.17
CA LEU A 74 3.12 8.48 -13.91
C LEU A 74 3.19 7.02 -13.49
N VAL A 75 3.11 6.08 -14.43
CA VAL A 75 3.33 4.64 -14.17
C VAL A 75 4.73 4.41 -13.63
N TRP A 76 5.74 4.99 -14.26
CA TRP A 76 7.13 4.88 -13.82
C TRP A 76 7.31 5.43 -12.41
N ILE A 77 6.79 6.63 -12.14
CA ILE A 77 6.88 7.27 -10.81
C ILE A 77 6.16 6.43 -9.74
N ARG A 78 4.97 5.90 -10.04
CA ARG A 78 4.21 5.04 -9.12
C ARG A 78 4.96 3.74 -8.84
N TRP A 79 5.43 3.06 -9.88
CA TRP A 79 6.17 1.80 -9.76
C TRP A 79 7.47 1.96 -8.94
N LEU A 80 8.22 3.03 -9.15
CA LEU A 80 9.40 3.34 -8.34
C LEU A 80 9.04 3.60 -6.88
N GLY A 81 7.96 4.34 -6.63
CA GLY A 81 7.44 4.57 -5.28
C GLY A 81 7.03 3.27 -4.60
N GLU A 82 6.30 2.41 -5.29
CA GLU A 82 5.88 1.10 -4.79
C GLU A 82 7.07 0.18 -4.52
N SER A 83 8.06 0.16 -5.40
CA SER A 83 9.30 -0.60 -5.21
C SER A 83 10.04 -0.18 -3.94
N VAL A 84 10.05 1.13 -3.65
CA VAL A 84 10.63 1.64 -2.40
C VAL A 84 9.80 1.23 -1.19
N ASN A 85 8.47 1.31 -1.29
CA ASN A 85 7.56 0.96 -0.20
C ASN A 85 7.49 -0.54 0.09
N SER A 86 7.71 -1.40 -0.91
CA SER A 86 7.71 -2.85 -0.74
C SER A 86 9.03 -3.36 -0.17
N LEU A 87 10.17 -2.82 -0.62
CA LEU A 87 11.49 -3.35 -0.25
C LEU A 87 12.15 -2.65 0.92
N PHE A 88 11.90 -1.35 1.13
CA PHE A 88 12.55 -0.62 2.22
C PHE A 88 11.66 -0.49 3.46
N PRO A 89 12.20 -0.75 4.67
CA PRO A 89 11.48 -0.67 5.93
C PRO A 89 11.34 0.78 6.42
N VAL A 90 10.77 1.67 5.61
CA VAL A 90 10.64 3.12 5.90
C VAL A 90 9.18 3.52 6.14
N ALA A 91 8.45 2.68 6.88
CA ALA A 91 7.04 2.88 7.23
C ALA A 91 6.13 3.21 6.02
N GLN A 92 6.48 2.71 4.83
CA GLN A 92 5.78 2.99 3.56
C GLN A 92 5.74 4.48 3.15
N VAL A 93 6.50 5.36 3.81
CA VAL A 93 6.53 6.80 3.49
C VAL A 93 7.60 7.13 2.44
N GLY A 94 8.65 6.32 2.34
CA GLY A 94 9.81 6.59 1.47
C GLY A 94 9.44 6.69 -0.01
N GLY A 95 8.57 5.80 -0.49
CA GLY A 95 8.09 5.77 -1.86
C GLY A 95 7.23 6.98 -2.21
N ASP A 96 6.41 7.45 -1.27
CA ASP A 96 5.56 8.62 -1.49
C ASP A 96 6.36 9.92 -1.56
N LEU A 97 7.40 10.06 -0.72
CA LEU A 97 8.35 11.15 -0.84
C LEU A 97 9.12 11.10 -2.16
N LEU A 98 9.47 9.89 -2.63
CA LEU A 98 10.08 9.71 -3.95
C LEU A 98 9.14 10.16 -5.07
N ARG A 99 7.84 9.83 -5.01
CA ARG A 99 6.85 10.28 -6.00
C ARG A 99 6.78 11.80 -6.09
N VAL A 100 6.71 12.50 -4.95
CA VAL A 100 6.74 13.97 -4.91
C VAL A 100 8.03 14.50 -5.52
N ARG A 101 9.19 13.91 -5.18
CA ARG A 101 10.50 14.32 -5.72
C ARG A 101 10.58 14.13 -7.24
N LEU A 102 10.08 13.02 -7.77
CA LEU A 102 10.11 12.74 -9.21
C LEU A 102 9.15 13.65 -9.98
N LEU A 103 7.96 13.93 -9.46
CA LEU A 103 7.06 14.94 -10.04
C LEU A 103 7.71 16.33 -10.09
N ARG A 104 8.42 16.72 -9.03
CA ARG A 104 9.16 17.99 -8.99
C ARG A 104 10.26 18.06 -10.04
N ARG A 105 10.93 16.94 -10.32
CA ARG A 105 11.91 16.85 -11.40
C ARG A 105 11.27 16.95 -12.78
N GLY A 106 10.05 16.46 -12.92
CA GLY A 106 9.23 16.65 -14.11
C GLY A 106 8.68 18.07 -14.30
N GLY A 107 9.11 19.05 -13.49
CA GLY A 107 8.72 20.46 -13.60
C GLY A 107 7.50 20.85 -12.76
N MET A 108 6.90 19.92 -11.99
CA MET A 108 5.78 20.25 -11.12
C MET A 108 6.24 21.02 -9.87
N SER A 109 5.47 22.03 -9.45
CA SER A 109 5.75 22.68 -8.17
C SER A 109 5.52 21.72 -7.00
N GLY A 110 6.30 21.89 -5.92
CA GLY A 110 6.33 20.91 -4.83
C GLY A 110 5.02 20.81 -4.05
N VAL A 111 4.26 21.90 -3.96
CA VAL A 111 2.99 21.97 -3.22
C VAL A 111 1.90 21.09 -3.86
N PRO A 112 1.51 21.26 -5.14
CA PRO A 112 0.51 20.39 -5.77
C PRO A 112 0.99 18.94 -5.90
N ALA A 113 2.29 18.71 -6.12
CA ALA A 113 2.85 17.36 -6.11
C ALA A 113 2.63 16.68 -4.75
N GLY A 114 2.97 17.37 -3.65
CA GLY A 114 2.74 16.89 -2.29
C GLY A 114 1.26 16.69 -1.98
N ALA A 115 0.41 17.65 -2.34
CA ALA A 115 -1.03 17.59 -2.11
C ALA A 115 -1.66 16.38 -2.81
N SER A 116 -1.31 16.14 -4.08
CA SER A 116 -1.83 14.99 -4.84
C SER A 116 -1.44 13.65 -4.21
N VAL A 117 -0.21 13.52 -3.70
CA VAL A 117 0.27 12.29 -3.05
C VAL A 117 -0.38 12.10 -1.69
N ILE A 118 -0.58 13.16 -0.90
CA ILE A 118 -1.29 13.08 0.39
C ILE A 118 -2.75 12.67 0.19
N VAL A 119 -3.46 13.30 -0.75
CA VAL A 119 -4.85 12.96 -1.05
C VAL A 119 -4.94 11.55 -1.64
N ASP A 120 -3.97 11.13 -2.44
CA ASP A 120 -3.85 9.75 -2.91
C ASP A 120 -3.64 8.78 -1.74
N LEU A 121 -2.78 9.07 -0.77
CA LEU A 121 -2.63 8.19 0.39
C LEU A 121 -3.94 8.05 1.18
N THR A 122 -4.63 9.16 1.41
CA THR A 122 -5.95 9.15 2.07
C THR A 122 -6.97 8.32 1.32
N ALA A 123 -7.14 8.56 0.01
CA ALA A 123 -8.09 7.81 -0.78
C ALA A 123 -7.73 6.31 -0.81
N GLY A 124 -6.45 5.95 -0.69
CA GLY A 124 -5.99 4.57 -0.56
C GLY A 124 -6.43 3.95 0.75
N MET A 125 -6.24 4.66 1.87
CA MET A 125 -6.70 4.20 3.18
C MET A 125 -8.22 4.04 3.22
N VAL A 126 -8.97 5.04 2.74
CA VAL A 126 -10.44 4.99 2.74
C VAL A 126 -10.96 3.81 1.93
N THR A 127 -10.43 3.63 0.72
CA THR A 127 -10.84 2.52 -0.16
C THR A 127 -10.37 1.17 0.33
N LEU A 128 -9.20 1.08 0.98
CA LEU A 128 -8.75 -0.15 1.64
C LEU A 128 -9.70 -0.55 2.75
N ILE A 129 -10.15 0.37 3.61
CA ILE A 129 -11.08 -0.02 4.68
C ILE A 129 -12.44 -0.40 4.08
N ALA A 130 -12.91 0.28 3.03
CA ALA A 130 -14.13 -0.12 2.31
C ALA A 130 -14.00 -1.53 1.68
N PHE A 131 -12.83 -1.84 1.10
CA PHE A 131 -12.53 -3.14 0.53
C PHE A 131 -12.42 -4.23 1.61
N ALA A 132 -11.79 -3.93 2.75
CA ALA A 132 -11.71 -4.83 3.90
C ALA A 132 -13.09 -5.14 4.48
N LEU A 133 -13.97 -4.14 4.60
CA LEU A 133 -15.36 -4.35 5.01
C LEU A 133 -16.10 -5.27 4.06
N MET A 134 -15.95 -5.06 2.75
CA MET A 134 -16.51 -5.97 1.75
C MET A 134 -16.01 -7.40 1.96
N GLY A 135 -14.72 -7.58 2.27
CA GLY A 135 -14.14 -8.85 2.68
C GLY A 135 -14.83 -9.49 3.88
N VAL A 136 -15.07 -8.72 4.94
CA VAL A 136 -15.79 -9.19 6.14
C VAL A 136 -17.21 -9.61 5.78
N VAL A 137 -17.94 -8.80 5.01
CA VAL A 137 -19.31 -9.12 4.55
C VAL A 137 -19.32 -10.44 3.78
N LEU A 138 -18.39 -10.61 2.84
CA LEU A 138 -18.29 -11.81 2.02
C LEU A 138 -17.90 -13.03 2.86
N LEU A 139 -17.00 -12.88 3.84
CA LEU A 139 -16.63 -13.96 4.75
C LEU A 139 -17.82 -14.43 5.59
N LEU A 140 -18.58 -13.50 6.16
CA LEU A 140 -19.78 -13.81 6.94
C LEU A 140 -20.86 -14.48 6.08
N TRP A 141 -21.06 -13.96 4.86
CA TRP A 141 -21.98 -14.56 3.90
C TRP A 141 -21.55 -15.99 3.51
N HIS A 142 -20.24 -16.20 3.29
CA HIS A 142 -19.68 -17.51 2.98
C HIS A 142 -19.77 -18.50 4.15
N ALA A 143 -19.61 -18.03 5.40
CA ALA A 143 -19.73 -18.84 6.60
C ALA A 143 -21.17 -19.28 6.91
N GLY A 144 -22.19 -18.68 6.25
CA GLY A 144 -23.59 -19.08 6.39
C GLY A 144 -24.20 -18.79 7.77
N SER A 145 -23.60 -17.90 8.57
CA SER A 145 -24.06 -17.60 9.93
C SER A 145 -25.24 -16.62 9.93
N SER A 146 -26.39 -17.05 10.45
CA SER A 146 -27.59 -16.22 10.62
C SER A 146 -27.45 -15.13 11.70
N ASP A 147 -26.45 -15.24 12.58
CA ASP A 147 -26.09 -14.22 13.59
C ASP A 147 -25.14 -13.13 13.06
N ALA A 148 -24.72 -13.20 11.79
CA ALA A 148 -23.78 -12.28 11.16
C ALA A 148 -24.23 -10.81 11.10
N ALA A 149 -25.53 -10.53 11.29
CA ALA A 149 -26.07 -9.18 11.20
C ALA A 149 -25.47 -8.24 12.26
N ALA A 150 -25.23 -8.73 13.48
CA ALA A 150 -24.65 -7.94 14.55
C ALA A 150 -23.16 -7.62 14.28
N GLU A 151 -22.40 -8.61 13.82
CA GLU A 151 -20.97 -8.45 13.49
C GLU A 151 -20.77 -7.52 12.28
N LEU A 152 -21.64 -7.62 11.28
CA LEU A 152 -21.66 -6.75 10.12
C LEU A 152 -21.99 -5.29 10.50
N LEU A 153 -22.97 -5.07 11.37
CA LEU A 153 -23.32 -3.74 11.88
C LEU A 153 -22.17 -3.11 12.67
N ILE A 154 -21.46 -3.90 13.48
CA ILE A 154 -20.27 -3.45 14.20
C ILE A 154 -19.17 -3.06 13.22
N GLY A 155 -18.90 -3.89 12.21
CA GLY A 155 -17.90 -3.59 11.16
C GLY A 155 -18.20 -2.27 10.43
N ILE A 156 -19.45 -2.10 9.98
CA ILE A 156 -19.92 -0.88 9.31
C ILE A 156 -19.80 0.34 10.24
N ALA A 157 -20.19 0.20 11.51
CA ALA A 157 -20.09 1.28 12.49
C ALA A 157 -18.64 1.69 12.75
N VAL A 158 -17.74 0.72 12.94
CA VAL A 158 -16.30 0.96 13.14
C VAL A 158 -15.69 1.65 11.93
N PHE A 159 -15.99 1.19 10.71
CA PHE A 159 -15.56 1.88 9.50
C PHE A 159 -16.10 3.30 9.40
N GLY A 160 -17.39 3.50 9.66
CA GLY A 160 -18.02 4.82 9.64
C GLY A 160 -17.32 5.78 10.61
N VAL A 161 -16.96 5.32 11.81
CA VAL A 161 -16.23 6.09 12.80
C VAL A 161 -14.79 6.37 12.35
N ILE A 162 -14.04 5.38 11.86
CA ILE A 162 -12.65 5.56 11.41
C ILE A 162 -12.58 6.48 10.19
N ALA A 163 -13.38 6.21 9.16
CA ALA A 163 -13.43 7.01 7.95
C ALA A 163 -13.95 8.43 8.24
N GLY A 164 -15.01 8.55 9.04
CA GLY A 164 -15.58 9.84 9.45
C GLY A 164 -14.60 10.68 10.26
N SER A 165 -13.98 10.11 11.29
CA SER A 165 -13.00 10.82 12.12
C SER A 165 -11.76 11.24 11.33
N PHE A 166 -11.29 10.40 10.40
CA PHE A 166 -10.16 10.72 9.53
C PHE A 166 -10.50 11.83 8.53
N VAL A 167 -11.66 11.77 7.87
CA VAL A 167 -12.12 12.83 6.95
C VAL A 167 -12.33 14.15 7.69
N ILE A 168 -12.91 14.12 8.89
CA ILE A 168 -13.08 15.31 9.72
C ILE A 168 -11.72 15.87 10.14
N ALA A 169 -10.79 15.03 10.61
CA ALA A 169 -9.43 15.43 10.98
C ALA A 169 -8.68 16.07 9.81
N GLN A 170 -8.80 15.52 8.60
CA GLN A 170 -8.16 16.09 7.42
C GLN A 170 -8.82 17.38 6.94
N ARG A 171 -10.15 17.49 7.00
CA ARG A 171 -10.87 18.73 6.66
C ARG A 171 -10.69 19.84 7.70
N ALA A 172 -10.41 19.49 8.95
CA ALA A 172 -10.15 20.42 10.04
C ALA A 172 -8.70 20.95 10.05
N GLY A 173 -7.85 20.55 9.09
CA GLY A 173 -6.47 21.00 9.01
C GLY A 173 -5.60 20.45 10.14
N VAL A 174 -5.78 19.18 10.54
CA VAL A 174 -4.97 18.55 11.62
C VAL A 174 -3.47 18.57 11.31
N PHE A 175 -3.05 18.61 10.05
CA PHE A 175 -1.65 18.90 9.68
C PHE A 175 -1.17 20.24 10.22
N LEU A 176 -2.03 21.27 10.22
CA LEU A 176 -1.76 22.58 10.80
C LEU A 176 -1.66 22.52 12.33
N VAL A 177 -2.49 21.69 12.98
CA VAL A 177 -2.46 21.51 14.45
C VAL A 177 -1.19 20.76 14.88
N LEU A 178 -0.82 19.69 14.16
CA LEU A 178 0.42 18.96 14.40
C LEU A 178 1.66 19.81 14.09
N ALA A 179 1.62 20.60 13.01
CA ALA A 179 2.69 21.54 12.68
C ALA A 179 2.84 22.63 13.76
N ARG A 180 1.74 23.21 14.26
CA ARG A 180 1.75 24.19 15.36
C ARG A 180 2.17 23.58 16.71
N GLY A 181 1.85 22.30 16.94
CA GLY A 181 2.31 21.57 18.13
C GLY A 181 3.82 21.35 18.11
N LEU A 182 4.37 21.00 16.95
CA LEU A 182 5.82 20.91 16.72
C LEU A 182 6.50 22.28 16.78
N GLU A 183 5.84 23.34 16.30
CA GLU A 183 6.30 24.73 16.37
C GLU A 183 6.47 25.22 17.82
N ARG A 184 5.56 24.83 18.73
CA ARG A 184 5.69 25.14 20.17
C ARG A 184 6.83 24.40 20.85
N LEU A 185 7.21 23.23 20.33
CA LEU A 185 8.30 22.41 20.84
C LEU A 185 9.67 22.80 20.24
N ALA A 186 9.70 23.34 19.02
CA ALA A 186 10.91 23.72 18.31
C ALA A 186 11.09 25.25 18.28
N GLN A 187 11.49 25.83 19.42
CA GLN A 187 11.82 27.26 19.55
C GLN A 187 13.15 27.64 18.83
N GLY A 188 13.22 27.51 17.50
CA GLY A 188 14.43 27.80 16.71
C GLY A 188 14.13 28.53 15.40
N GLY A 189 14.65 29.75 15.26
CA GLY A 189 14.29 30.79 14.27
C GLY A 189 14.60 30.55 12.78
N GLY A 190 14.43 29.32 12.26
CA GLY A 190 14.64 28.99 10.85
C GLY A 190 13.37 28.70 10.03
N TRP A 191 12.16 28.84 10.60
CA TRP A 191 10.97 28.13 10.11
C TRP A 191 9.91 28.94 9.36
N GLN A 192 10.05 30.27 9.17
CA GLN A 192 9.04 31.09 8.47
C GLN A 192 8.82 30.70 6.99
N SER A 193 9.83 30.12 6.32
CA SER A 193 9.70 29.59 4.95
C SER A 193 9.02 28.20 4.91
N ILE A 194 9.14 27.42 5.98
CA ILE A 194 8.53 26.09 6.12
C ILE A 194 7.04 26.22 6.46
N THR A 195 6.67 27.16 7.33
CA THR A 195 5.26 27.42 7.68
C THR A 195 4.44 27.88 6.48
N GLY A 196 4.99 28.75 5.62
CA GLY A 196 4.35 29.15 4.37
C GLY A 196 4.10 27.98 3.42
N GLY A 197 5.07 27.08 3.28
CA GLY A 197 4.94 25.85 2.48
C GLY A 197 3.89 24.89 3.01
N VAL A 198 3.81 24.70 4.34
CA VAL A 198 2.80 23.85 4.98
C VAL A 198 1.39 24.42 4.84
N VAL A 199 1.22 25.74 4.99
CA VAL A 199 -0.08 26.42 4.78
C VAL A 199 -0.53 26.32 3.32
N ALA A 200 0.38 26.50 2.38
CA ALA A 200 0.08 26.34 0.95
C ALA A 200 -0.32 24.89 0.62
N LEU A 201 0.37 23.91 1.21
CA LEU A 201 0.07 22.49 1.05
C LEU A 201 -1.31 22.14 1.61
N ASP A 202 -1.64 22.59 2.81
CA ASP A 202 -2.94 22.40 3.43
C ASP A 202 -4.07 23.00 2.57
N ARG A 203 -3.86 24.20 2.04
CA ARG A 203 -4.82 24.85 1.13
C ARG A 203 -5.05 24.04 -0.14
N GLU A 204 -4.00 23.52 -0.76
CA GLU A 204 -4.11 22.68 -1.96
C GLU A 204 -4.81 21.34 -1.66
N VAL A 205 -4.52 20.72 -0.52
CA VAL A 205 -5.23 19.50 -0.06
C VAL A 205 -6.73 19.78 0.12
N VAL A 206 -7.08 20.88 0.77
CA VAL A 206 -8.49 21.29 0.94
C VAL A 206 -9.15 21.61 -0.41
N ALA A 207 -8.43 22.23 -1.35
CA ALA A 207 -8.93 22.50 -2.69
C ALA A 207 -9.22 21.21 -3.46
N LEU A 208 -8.33 20.21 -3.41
CA LEU A 208 -8.56 18.89 -4.00
C LEU A 208 -9.78 18.19 -3.39
N TYR A 209 -10.00 18.30 -2.08
CA TYR A 209 -11.21 17.74 -1.45
C TYR A 209 -12.51 18.43 -1.86
N ARG A 210 -12.46 19.64 -2.40
CA ARG A 210 -13.63 20.32 -2.97
C ARG A 210 -13.95 19.84 -4.38
N ASP A 211 -12.97 19.33 -5.11
CA ASP A 211 -13.20 18.68 -6.40
C ASP A 211 -13.73 17.24 -6.18
N ARG A 212 -15.06 17.15 -6.05
CA ARG A 212 -15.75 15.87 -5.83
C ARG A 212 -15.46 14.87 -6.95
N TYR A 213 -15.35 15.33 -8.20
CA TYR A 213 -15.11 14.44 -9.33
C TYR A 213 -13.72 13.81 -9.23
N ALA A 214 -12.69 14.60 -8.91
CA ALA A 214 -11.34 14.11 -8.73
C ALA A 214 -11.27 13.05 -7.63
N ILE A 215 -11.91 13.29 -6.48
CA ILE A 215 -11.95 12.35 -5.34
C ILE A 215 -12.71 11.07 -5.70
N TRP A 216 -13.92 11.18 -6.26
CA TRP A 216 -14.71 10.00 -6.64
C TRP A 216 -14.02 9.16 -7.71
N SER A 217 -13.41 9.80 -8.71
CA SER A 217 -12.60 9.13 -9.71
C SER A 217 -11.41 8.41 -9.07
N ALA A 218 -10.65 9.09 -8.20
CA ALA A 218 -9.50 8.49 -7.52
C ALA A 218 -9.89 7.27 -6.66
N CYS A 219 -10.99 7.38 -5.90
CA CYS A 219 -11.51 6.28 -5.10
C CYS A 219 -12.04 5.13 -5.97
N GLY A 220 -12.77 5.43 -7.05
CA GLY A 220 -13.32 4.42 -7.96
C GLY A 220 -12.23 3.60 -8.63
N TRP A 221 -11.20 4.27 -9.16
CA TRP A 221 -10.04 3.59 -9.75
C TRP A 221 -9.26 2.77 -8.72
N ARG A 222 -9.09 3.27 -7.49
CA ARG A 222 -8.43 2.50 -6.42
C ARG A 222 -9.22 1.26 -6.03
N LEU A 223 -10.54 1.37 -5.87
CA LEU A 223 -11.40 0.22 -5.56
C LEU A 223 -11.35 -0.81 -6.69
N ALA A 224 -11.37 -0.37 -7.95
CA ALA A 224 -11.17 -1.26 -9.08
C ALA A 224 -9.78 -1.93 -9.04
N GLY A 225 -8.73 -1.20 -8.66
CA GLY A 225 -7.39 -1.73 -8.41
C GLY A 225 -7.38 -2.82 -7.32
N TRP A 226 -8.02 -2.57 -6.18
CA TRP A 226 -8.16 -3.54 -5.09
C TRP A 226 -8.90 -4.81 -5.52
N VAL A 227 -10.04 -4.67 -6.19
CA VAL A 227 -10.84 -5.79 -6.70
C VAL A 227 -10.06 -6.58 -7.75
N LEU A 228 -9.36 -5.89 -8.65
CA LEU A 228 -8.52 -6.55 -9.65
C LEU A 228 -7.34 -7.28 -8.99
N GLY A 229 -6.79 -6.73 -7.89
CA GLY A 229 -5.79 -7.38 -7.05
C GLY A 229 -6.24 -8.74 -6.50
N ALA A 230 -7.53 -8.96 -6.26
CA ALA A 230 -8.05 -10.28 -5.87
C ALA A 230 -7.88 -11.33 -6.99
N GLY A 231 -7.86 -10.89 -8.25
CA GLY A 231 -7.50 -11.73 -9.39
C GLY A 231 -6.07 -12.27 -9.29
N GLU A 232 -5.16 -11.54 -8.65
CA GLU A 232 -3.79 -11.99 -8.39
C GLU A 232 -3.78 -13.19 -7.42
N VAL A 233 -4.56 -13.11 -6.33
CA VAL A 233 -4.72 -14.21 -5.36
C VAL A 233 -5.38 -15.41 -6.00
N TRP A 234 -6.42 -15.18 -6.80
CA TRP A 234 -7.12 -16.23 -7.54
C TRP A 234 -6.17 -16.97 -8.49
N LEU A 235 -5.40 -16.24 -9.30
CA LEU A 235 -4.39 -16.81 -10.20
C LEU A 235 -3.30 -17.54 -9.42
N ALA A 236 -2.81 -16.97 -8.33
CA ALA A 236 -1.79 -17.60 -7.49
C ALA A 236 -2.27 -18.94 -6.96
N LEU A 237 -3.47 -19.01 -6.38
CA LEU A 237 -4.04 -20.26 -5.88
C LEU A 237 -4.31 -21.28 -7.00
N TRP A 238 -4.70 -20.83 -8.19
CA TRP A 238 -4.83 -21.69 -9.37
C TRP A 238 -3.49 -22.33 -9.77
N PHE A 239 -2.41 -21.55 -9.82
CA PHE A 239 -1.07 -22.06 -10.14
C PHE A 239 -0.47 -22.93 -9.02
N LEU A 240 -0.86 -22.72 -7.77
CA LEU A 240 -0.46 -23.54 -6.62
C LEU A 240 -1.26 -24.86 -6.51
N GLY A 241 -2.04 -25.21 -7.53
CA GLY A 241 -2.81 -26.47 -7.56
C GLY A 241 -4.04 -26.48 -6.65
N HIS A 242 -4.44 -25.33 -6.10
CA HIS A 242 -5.57 -25.20 -5.17
C HIS A 242 -6.57 -24.13 -5.65
N PRO A 243 -7.26 -24.36 -6.78
CA PRO A 243 -8.19 -23.39 -7.35
C PRO A 243 -9.32 -23.10 -6.35
N VAL A 244 -9.53 -21.81 -6.08
CA VAL A 244 -10.66 -21.31 -5.28
C VAL A 244 -11.59 -20.49 -6.16
N GLY A 245 -12.81 -20.22 -5.68
CA GLY A 245 -13.70 -19.28 -6.34
C GLY A 245 -13.24 -17.83 -6.22
N LEU A 246 -13.90 -16.95 -6.97
CA LEU A 246 -13.60 -15.51 -6.94
C LEU A 246 -13.96 -14.86 -5.59
N VAL A 247 -14.96 -15.39 -4.90
CA VAL A 247 -15.41 -14.86 -3.60
C VAL A 247 -14.35 -15.14 -2.54
N GLU A 248 -13.81 -16.35 -2.49
CA GLU A 248 -12.73 -16.74 -1.59
C GLU A 248 -11.48 -15.91 -1.85
N ALA A 249 -11.12 -15.70 -3.11
CA ALA A 249 -9.99 -14.84 -3.49
C ALA A 249 -10.21 -13.37 -3.06
N LEU A 250 -11.43 -12.83 -3.21
CA LEU A 250 -11.79 -11.50 -2.73
C LEU A 250 -11.67 -11.38 -1.22
N ILE A 251 -12.14 -12.37 -0.47
CA ILE A 251 -12.02 -12.42 1.00
C ILE A 251 -10.55 -12.44 1.40
N LEU A 252 -9.76 -13.34 0.81
CA LEU A 252 -8.33 -13.46 1.10
C LEU A 252 -7.56 -12.18 0.78
N GLU A 253 -7.82 -11.55 -0.37
CA GLU A 253 -7.10 -10.33 -0.75
C GLU A 253 -7.48 -9.14 0.12
N SER A 254 -8.77 -8.93 0.35
CA SER A 254 -9.26 -7.78 1.12
C SER A 254 -8.81 -7.84 2.58
N LEU A 255 -9.02 -8.97 3.25
CA LEU A 255 -8.63 -9.15 4.65
C LEU A 255 -7.10 -9.28 4.78
N GLY A 256 -6.44 -9.93 3.81
CA GLY A 256 -4.98 -10.03 3.76
C GLY A 256 -4.31 -8.65 3.65
N GLN A 257 -4.84 -7.76 2.83
CA GLN A 257 -4.34 -6.39 2.70
C GLN A 257 -4.62 -5.55 3.96
N ALA A 258 -5.77 -5.75 4.61
CA ALA A 258 -6.08 -5.12 5.89
C ALA A 258 -5.08 -5.56 6.97
N ILE A 259 -4.79 -6.86 7.09
CA ILE A 259 -3.80 -7.40 8.02
C ILE A 259 -2.41 -6.82 7.73
N ARG A 260 -2.00 -6.79 6.45
CA ARG A 260 -0.72 -6.19 6.04
C ARG A 260 -0.64 -4.72 6.45
N SER A 261 -1.70 -3.95 6.24
CA SER A 261 -1.75 -2.53 6.61
C SER A 261 -1.78 -2.32 8.12
N ALA A 262 -2.47 -3.18 8.87
CA ALA A 262 -2.47 -3.14 10.33
C ALA A 262 -1.09 -3.48 10.92
N ALA A 263 -0.31 -4.30 10.21
CA ALA A 263 1.06 -4.65 10.53
C ALA A 263 2.10 -3.57 10.14
N PHE A 264 1.71 -2.30 9.93
CA PHE A 264 2.62 -1.23 9.50
C PHE A 264 3.85 -1.03 10.40
N ALA A 265 3.73 -1.39 11.68
CA ALA A 265 4.81 -1.31 12.66
C ALA A 265 5.85 -2.45 12.51
N VAL A 266 5.48 -3.54 11.84
CA VAL A 266 6.34 -4.70 11.57
C VAL A 266 6.93 -4.54 10.17
N PRO A 267 8.25 -4.30 10.03
CA PRO A 267 8.83 -4.08 8.71
C PRO A 267 8.65 -5.30 7.81
N GLY A 268 8.10 -5.09 6.61
CA GLY A 268 7.78 -6.15 5.66
C GLY A 268 6.65 -7.09 6.10
N ALA A 269 5.91 -6.74 7.16
CA ALA A 269 4.82 -7.52 7.77
C ALA A 269 5.17 -9.02 7.98
N LEU A 270 6.46 -9.31 8.14
CA LEU A 270 7.00 -10.67 8.25
C LEU A 270 6.33 -11.42 9.41
N GLY A 271 5.85 -12.62 9.13
CA GLY A 271 5.19 -13.50 10.08
C GLY A 271 3.72 -13.15 10.30
N VAL A 272 3.37 -11.85 10.34
CA VAL A 272 1.98 -11.40 10.52
C VAL A 272 1.15 -11.65 9.26
N GLN A 273 1.70 -11.33 8.10
CA GLN A 273 1.03 -11.57 6.82
C GLN A 273 0.85 -13.06 6.56
N GLU A 274 1.90 -13.86 6.77
CA GLU A 274 1.86 -15.31 6.58
C GLU A 274 0.85 -16.00 7.51
N SER A 275 0.85 -15.61 8.79
CA SER A 275 -0.12 -16.13 9.76
C SER A 275 -1.54 -15.67 9.43
N GLY A 276 -1.71 -14.43 8.94
CA GLY A 276 -2.99 -13.92 8.47
C GLY A 276 -3.56 -14.75 7.32
N PHE A 277 -2.74 -15.07 6.32
CA PHE A 277 -3.16 -15.95 5.23
C PHE A 277 -3.47 -17.38 5.68
N ILE A 278 -2.72 -17.96 6.63
CA ILE A 278 -3.05 -19.28 7.20
C ILE A 278 -4.41 -19.24 7.92
N LEU A 279 -4.65 -18.23 8.75
CA LEU A 279 -5.91 -18.11 9.50
C LEU A 279 -7.10 -17.92 8.56
N LEU A 280 -7.01 -16.95 7.64
CA LEU A 280 -8.07 -16.68 6.66
C LEU A 280 -8.26 -17.86 5.70
N GLY A 281 -7.17 -18.48 5.26
CA GLY A 281 -7.19 -19.67 4.42
C GLY A 281 -7.89 -20.83 5.11
N GLY A 282 -7.60 -21.08 6.38
CA GLY A 282 -8.26 -22.13 7.17
C GLY A 282 -9.77 -21.95 7.27
N LEU A 283 -10.27 -20.71 7.37
CA LEU A 283 -11.71 -20.42 7.35
C LEU A 283 -12.37 -20.72 5.99
N LEU A 284 -11.58 -20.75 4.92
CA LEU A 284 -12.02 -21.00 3.53
C LEU A 284 -11.61 -22.40 3.04
N GLY A 285 -11.13 -23.27 3.93
CA GLY A 285 -10.69 -24.62 3.59
C GLY A 285 -9.35 -24.72 2.85
N VAL A 286 -8.56 -23.64 2.79
CA VAL A 286 -7.22 -23.64 2.19
C VAL A 286 -6.20 -24.21 3.20
N PRO A 287 -5.43 -25.25 2.83
CA PRO A 287 -4.41 -25.82 3.69
C PRO A 287 -3.34 -24.79 4.11
N PRO A 288 -2.79 -24.85 5.34
CA PRO A 288 -1.77 -23.91 5.80
C PRO A 288 -0.52 -23.86 4.90
N THR A 289 -0.12 -24.99 4.32
CA THR A 289 1.02 -25.08 3.39
C THR A 289 0.77 -24.29 2.10
N VAL A 290 -0.45 -24.38 1.54
CA VAL A 290 -0.88 -23.62 0.36
C VAL A 290 -1.01 -22.13 0.69
N ALA A 291 -1.58 -21.78 1.86
CA ALA A 291 -1.71 -20.40 2.31
C ALA A 291 -0.34 -19.72 2.51
N LEU A 292 0.64 -20.45 3.05
CA LEU A 292 2.02 -19.98 3.11
C LEU A 292 2.65 -19.83 1.72
N ALA A 293 2.46 -20.81 0.83
CA ALA A 293 2.96 -20.73 -0.53
C ALA A 293 2.36 -19.54 -1.29
N LEU A 294 1.08 -19.22 -1.08
CA LEU A 294 0.43 -18.01 -1.59
C LEU A 294 1.12 -16.74 -1.07
N SER A 295 1.38 -16.64 0.24
CA SER A 295 2.09 -15.50 0.83
C SER A 295 3.50 -15.34 0.22
N LEU A 296 4.22 -16.46 0.03
CA LEU A 296 5.54 -16.46 -0.60
C LEU A 296 5.48 -16.10 -2.09
N ALA A 297 4.49 -16.58 -2.84
CA ALA A 297 4.29 -16.21 -4.24
C ALA A 297 4.09 -14.69 -4.38
N LYS A 298 3.28 -14.09 -3.49
CA LYS A 298 3.11 -12.63 -3.41
C LYS A 298 4.42 -11.91 -3.12
N ARG A 299 5.26 -12.45 -2.23
CA ARG A 299 6.61 -11.91 -1.96
C ARG A 299 7.53 -12.01 -3.17
N VAL A 300 7.56 -13.14 -3.87
CA VAL A 300 8.36 -13.32 -5.09
C VAL A 300 7.97 -12.27 -6.12
N ARG A 301 6.67 -12.05 -6.34
CA ARG A 301 6.17 -11.00 -7.24
C ARG A 301 6.60 -9.59 -6.79
N GLU A 302 6.58 -9.29 -5.49
CA GLU A 302 7.06 -8.01 -4.96
C GLU A 302 8.56 -7.80 -5.19
N LEU A 303 9.37 -8.86 -5.02
CA LEU A 303 10.80 -8.81 -5.31
C LEU A 303 11.06 -8.68 -6.82
N ALA A 304 10.31 -9.41 -7.65
CA ALA A 304 10.46 -9.42 -9.10
C ALA A 304 10.18 -8.05 -9.72
N LEU A 305 9.19 -7.30 -9.21
CA LEU A 305 8.92 -5.92 -9.65
C LEU A 305 9.74 -4.88 -8.88
N GLY A 306 9.96 -5.09 -7.59
CA GLY A 306 10.62 -4.12 -6.72
C GLY A 306 12.10 -3.97 -7.01
N LEU A 307 12.83 -5.08 -7.20
CA LEU A 307 14.29 -5.03 -7.40
C LEU A 307 14.67 -4.26 -8.68
N PRO A 308 14.06 -4.53 -9.85
CA PRO A 308 14.32 -3.71 -11.04
C PRO A 308 13.95 -2.25 -10.83
N GLY A 309 12.89 -1.95 -10.06
CA GLY A 309 12.49 -0.59 -9.73
C GLY A 309 13.56 0.15 -8.92
N ILE A 310 14.12 -0.49 -7.90
CA ILE A 310 15.21 0.12 -7.12
C ILE A 310 16.47 0.33 -7.96
N LEU A 311 16.85 -0.64 -8.78
CA LEU A 311 17.98 -0.47 -9.70
C LEU A 311 17.74 0.69 -10.66
N ALA A 312 16.55 0.76 -11.26
CA ALA A 312 16.17 1.83 -12.16
C ALA A 312 16.21 3.20 -11.48
N TRP A 313 15.73 3.30 -10.23
CA TRP A 313 15.85 4.52 -9.44
C TRP A 313 17.31 4.91 -9.20
N GLN A 314 18.18 3.98 -8.79
CA GLN A 314 19.61 4.23 -8.59
C GLN A 314 20.31 4.72 -9.86
N PHE A 315 19.98 4.15 -11.03
CA PHE A 315 20.52 4.60 -12.31
C PHE A 315 20.07 6.02 -12.70
N VAL A 316 18.83 6.39 -12.39
CA VAL A 316 18.30 7.74 -12.65
C VAL A 316 18.95 8.75 -11.69
N GLU A 317 19.06 8.41 -10.41
CA GLU A 317 19.63 9.28 -9.38
C GLU A 317 21.16 9.46 -9.56
N GLY A 318 21.86 8.38 -9.92
CA GLY A 318 23.29 8.37 -10.19
C GLY A 318 23.67 9.23 -11.40
N ARG A 319 22.94 9.12 -12.51
CA ARG A 319 23.17 9.94 -13.72
C ARG A 319 22.98 11.43 -13.46
N HIS A 320 21.98 11.81 -12.65
CA HIS A 320 21.77 13.21 -12.28
C HIS A 320 22.87 13.77 -11.38
N SER A 321 23.30 12.99 -10.39
CA SER A 321 24.36 13.41 -9.47
C SER A 321 25.69 13.62 -10.19
N TRP A 322 25.98 12.77 -11.20
CA TRP A 322 27.14 12.93 -12.08
C TRP A 322 27.05 14.16 -12.98
N ARG A 323 25.91 14.41 -13.64
CA ARG A 323 25.74 15.60 -14.49
C ARG A 323 25.86 16.91 -13.73
N ARG A 324 25.37 16.94 -12.49
CA ARG A 324 25.49 18.14 -11.63
C ARG A 324 26.94 18.43 -11.27
N ARG A 325 27.73 17.39 -10.95
CA ARG A 325 29.17 17.54 -10.65
C ARG A 325 30.00 18.02 -11.84
N ILE A 326 29.62 17.63 -13.07
CA ILE A 326 30.30 18.06 -14.31
C ILE A 326 29.96 19.52 -14.68
N MET A 327 28.78 20.01 -14.31
CA MET A 327 28.40 21.42 -14.54
C MET A 327 28.92 22.38 -13.45
N GLU A 328 29.29 21.84 -12.28
CA GLU A 328 29.87 22.59 -11.15
C GLU A 328 31.42 22.59 -11.18
N SER A 329 32.05 21.88 -12.13
CA SER A 329 33.51 21.84 -12.38
C SER A 329 33.90 22.59 -13.64
#